data_AF-A0A929DBF0-F1
#
_entry.id   AF-A0A929DBF0-F1
#
_cell.length_a   1.000
_cell.length_b   1.000
_cell.length_c   1.000
_cell.angle_alpha   90.00
_cell.angle_beta   90.00
_cell.angle_gamma   90.00
#
_symmetry.space_group_name_H-M   'P 1'
#
loop_
_entity.id
_entity.type
_entity.pdbx_description
1 polymer ?
#
loop_
_entity_poly.entity_id
_entity_poly.type
_entity_poly.pdbx_seq_one_letter_code
_entity_poly.pdbx_strand_id
1 'polypeptide(L)'
;MAAEPSPAERRAKRLLTFGLIGAGLFLVSLVVLLVVLSVDAYQAAYSGTGPSPGAVVVGLLRDAAIVFVAFETLLIGVLLIVLMWQMQSLVVLLRDEIKPMLEAANDTLATVRGTTQFVGHNVVSPVIKWSGYLSGLRRIVREIGGLRENMEPESDEIFEEVDNGQR
;
A
#
# COMPACT_ATOMS: atom_id res chain seq x y z
N MET A 1 25.07 -10.50 31.63
CA MET A 1 25.87 -10.05 30.47
C MET A 1 25.04 -8.97 29.78
N ALA A 2 25.25 -7.69 30.10
CA ALA A 2 24.46 -6.60 29.52
C ALA A 2 24.90 -6.42 28.07
N ALA A 3 23.95 -6.51 27.13
CA ALA A 3 24.23 -6.31 25.70
C ALA A 3 24.78 -4.90 25.49
N GLU A 4 25.97 -4.79 24.89
CA GLU A 4 26.52 -3.48 24.58
C GLU A 4 25.65 -2.76 23.55
N PRO A 5 25.33 -1.47 23.75
CA PRO A 5 24.47 -0.73 22.85
C PRO A 5 25.08 -0.64 21.45
N SER A 6 24.27 -0.85 20.42
CA SER A 6 24.70 -0.81 19.03
C SER A 6 25.35 0.54 18.68
N PRO A 7 26.37 0.59 17.80
CA PRO A 7 26.99 1.85 17.38
C PRO A 7 25.99 2.86 16.79
N ALA A 8 24.86 2.41 16.23
CA ALA A 8 23.77 3.26 15.76
C ALA A 8 23.02 3.94 16.92
N GLU A 9 22.75 3.21 17.99
CA GLU A 9 22.02 3.69 19.17
C GLU A 9 22.82 4.78 19.91
N ARG A 10 24.15 4.65 19.94
CA ARG A 10 25.06 5.66 20.51
C ARG A 10 25.05 6.98 19.73
N ARG A 11 24.85 6.94 18.40
CA ARG A 11 24.79 8.15 17.55
C ARG A 11 23.44 8.87 17.70
N ALA A 12 22.34 8.12 17.68
CA ALA A 12 21.01 8.68 17.92
C ALA A 12 20.93 9.34 19.30
N LYS A 13 21.44 8.67 20.34
CA LYS A 13 21.47 9.22 21.70
C LYS A 13 22.27 10.52 21.79
N ARG A 14 23.40 10.65 21.07
CA ARG A 14 24.19 11.89 21.04
C ARG A 14 23.44 13.04 20.39
N LEU A 15 22.84 12.83 19.21
CA LEU A 15 22.07 13.85 18.53
C LEU A 15 20.87 14.32 19.37
N LEU A 16 20.16 13.39 20.01
CA LEU A 16 19.09 13.71 20.94
C LEU A 16 19.63 14.51 22.15
N THR A 17 20.77 14.12 22.71
CA THR A 17 21.36 14.83 23.85
C THR A 17 21.81 16.24 23.48
N PHE A 18 22.49 16.43 22.34
CA PHE A 18 22.91 17.76 21.88
C PHE A 18 21.71 18.66 21.55
N GLY A 19 20.68 18.11 20.90
CA GLY A 19 19.44 18.83 20.63
C GLY A 19 18.73 19.27 21.91
N LEU A 20 18.67 18.39 22.92
CA LEU A 20 18.03 18.69 24.20
C LEU A 20 18.81 19.72 25.02
N ILE A 21 20.15 19.66 25.01
CA ILE A 21 21.00 20.68 25.64
C ILE A 21 20.83 22.03 24.94
N GLY A 22 20.85 22.06 23.60
CA GLY A 22 20.65 23.29 22.82
C GLY A 22 19.28 23.91 23.07
N ALA A 23 18.22 23.11 23.04
CA ALA A 23 16.86 23.55 23.35
C ALA A 23 16.73 24.07 24.79
N GLY A 24 17.36 23.39 25.76
CA GLY A 24 17.40 23.81 27.16
C GLY A 24 18.10 25.16 27.34
N LEU A 25 19.28 25.34 26.75
CA LEU A 25 20.02 26.60 26.81
C LEU A 25 19.25 27.74 26.13
N PHE A 26 18.60 27.47 25.00
CA PHE A 26 17.74 28.44 24.33
C PHE A 26 16.56 28.87 25.21
N LEU A 27 15.87 27.92 25.87
CA LEU A 27 14.76 28.19 26.76
C LEU A 27 15.21 29.01 27.99
N VAL A 28 16.35 28.65 28.60
CA VAL A 28 16.93 29.42 29.70
C VAL A 28 17.29 30.84 29.25
N SER A 29 17.93 31.00 28.09
CA SER A 29 18.24 32.31 27.53
C SER A 29 16.99 33.15 27.27
N LEU A 30 15.90 32.53 26.81
CA LEU A 30 14.63 33.20 26.56
C LEU A 30 13.96 33.68 27.85
N VAL A 31 14.00 32.84 28.90
CA VAL A 31 13.48 33.22 30.23
C VAL A 31 14.29 34.37 30.82
N VAL A 32 15.62 34.31 30.76
CA VAL A 32 16.49 35.39 31.25
C VAL A 32 16.22 36.69 30.48
N LEU A 33 16.10 36.63 29.15
CA LEU A 33 15.74 37.79 28.32
C LEU A 33 14.40 38.40 28.76
N LEU A 34 13.36 37.57 28.94
CA LEU A 34 12.04 38.04 29.38
C LEU A 34 12.10 38.71 30.76
N VAL A 35 12.87 38.14 31.69
CA VAL A 35 13.05 38.71 33.03
C VAL A 35 13.75 40.06 32.95
N VAL A 36 14.82 40.18 32.17
CA VAL A 36 15.54 41.46 31.99
C VAL A 36 14.61 42.52 31.40
N LEU A 37 13.89 42.19 30.32
CA LEU A 37 12.94 43.13 29.70
C LEU A 37 11.81 43.52 30.67
N SER A 38 11.34 42.59 31.51
CA SER A 38 10.33 42.88 32.53
C SER A 38 10.87 43.79 33.64
N VAL A 39 12.13 43.62 34.06
CA VAL A 39 12.76 44.46 35.08
C VAL A 39 12.99 45.87 34.55
N ASP A 40 13.52 46.00 33.33
CA ASP A 40 13.77 47.29 32.70
C ASP A 40 12.47 48.09 32.54
N ALA A 41 11.39 47.41 32.15
CA ALA A 41 10.08 48.04 32.02
C ALA A 41 9.47 48.46 33.38
N TYR A 42 9.63 47.64 34.42
CA TYR A 42 9.17 47.97 35.77
C TYR A 42 9.90 49.19 36.34
N GLN A 43 11.22 49.27 36.15
CA GLN A 43 12.03 50.40 36.59
C GLN A 43 11.68 51.69 35.83
N ALA A 44 11.47 51.62 34.52
CA ALA A 44 11.09 52.78 33.70
C ALA A 44 9.70 53.35 34.07
N ALA A 45 8.75 52.47 34.44
CA ALA A 45 7.45 52.90 34.93
C ALA A 45 7.56 53.65 36.28
N TYR A 46 8.47 53.21 37.15
CA TYR A 46 8.69 53.85 38.45
C TYR A 46 9.39 55.22 38.35
N SER A 47 10.24 55.44 37.34
CA SER A 47 10.95 56.72 37.13
C SER A 47 10.10 57.80 36.45
N GLY A 48 8.83 57.52 36.10
CA GLY A 48 7.93 58.47 35.44
C GLY A 48 8.34 58.84 34.00
N THR A 49 9.37 58.19 33.47
CA THR A 49 9.93 58.41 32.12
C THR A 49 9.57 57.28 31.16
N GLY A 50 8.91 56.24 31.66
CA GLY A 50 8.64 55.00 30.93
C GLY A 50 7.39 55.03 30.06
N PRO A 51 7.34 54.15 29.04
CA PRO A 51 6.16 53.92 28.23
C PRO A 51 4.95 53.51 29.08
N SER A 52 3.73 53.79 28.61
CA SER A 52 2.51 53.39 29.32
C SER A 52 2.52 51.88 29.59
N PRO A 53 1.92 51.39 30.71
CA PRO A 53 1.93 49.97 31.04
C PRO A 53 1.44 49.07 29.90
N GLY A 54 0.51 49.55 29.07
CA GLY A 54 0.04 48.83 27.88
C GLY A 54 1.10 48.70 26.77
N ALA A 55 1.89 49.73 26.53
CA ALA A 55 2.95 49.70 25.50
C ALA A 55 4.08 48.73 25.86
N VAL A 56 4.41 48.60 27.16
CA VAL A 56 5.35 47.60 27.67
C VAL A 56 4.88 46.18 27.35
N VAL A 57 3.62 45.87 27.70
CA VAL A 57 3.06 44.52 27.51
C VAL A 57 3.02 44.15 26.03
N VAL A 58 2.63 45.10 25.16
CA VAL A 58 2.63 44.88 23.70
C VAL A 58 4.05 44.63 23.17
N GLY A 59 5.06 45.37 23.66
CA GLY A 59 6.46 45.15 23.29
C GLY A 59 6.96 43.77 23.68
N LEU A 60 6.74 43.37 24.94
CA LEU A 60 7.10 42.02 25.43
C LEU A 60 6.42 40.91 24.62
N LEU A 61 5.14 41.09 24.30
CA LEU A 61 4.38 40.11 23.54
C LEU A 61 4.89 39.99 22.09
N ARG A 62 5.20 41.12 21.45
CA ARG A 62 5.78 41.15 20.10
C ARG A 62 7.15 40.48 20.07
N ASP A 63 8.01 40.81 21.01
CA ASP A 63 9.38 40.28 21.02
C ASP A 63 9.38 38.78 21.32
N ALA A 64 8.53 38.32 22.24
CA ALA A 64 8.30 36.90 22.48
C ALA A 64 7.75 36.18 21.23
N ALA A 65 6.80 36.78 20.52
CA ALA A 65 6.24 36.22 19.29
C ALA A 65 7.30 36.11 18.18
N ILE A 66 8.16 37.11 18.01
CA ILE A 66 9.25 37.07 17.02
C ILE A 66 10.23 35.94 17.32
N VAL A 67 10.67 35.80 18.58
CA VAL A 67 11.59 34.73 18.99
C VAL A 67 10.94 33.35 18.80
N PHE A 68 9.66 33.21 19.16
CA PHE A 68 8.91 31.98 18.97
C PHE A 68 8.80 31.59 17.49
N VAL A 69 8.37 32.51 16.64
CA VAL A 69 8.23 32.28 15.18
C VAL A 69 9.59 31.97 14.55
N ALA A 70 10.66 32.67 14.96
CA ALA A 70 12.01 32.38 14.47
C ALA A 70 12.48 30.96 14.84
N PHE A 71 12.23 30.54 16.08
CA PHE A 71 12.54 29.19 16.54
C PHE A 71 11.70 28.11 15.83
N GLU A 72 10.39 28.33 15.70
CA GLU A 72 9.49 27.43 14.97
C GLU A 72 9.92 27.31 13.50
N THR A 73 10.26 28.42 12.85
CA THR A 73 10.73 28.43 11.46
C THR A 73 12.03 27.64 11.30
N LEU A 74 12.96 27.74 12.24
CA LEU A 74 14.19 26.94 12.25
C LEU A 74 13.85 25.44 12.37
N LEU A 75 12.94 25.09 13.28
CA LEU A 75 12.52 23.71 13.50
C LEU A 75 11.84 23.13 12.25
N ILE A 76 10.90 23.88 11.66
CA ILE A 76 10.26 23.50 10.39
C ILE A 76 11.31 23.36 9.29
N GLY A 77 12.28 24.26 9.19
CA GLY A 77 13.37 24.18 8.21
C GLY A 77 14.17 22.88 8.34
N VAL A 78 14.55 22.49 9.56
CA VAL A 78 15.22 21.20 9.81
C VAL A 78 14.32 20.02 9.45
N LEU A 79 13.04 20.09 9.80
CA LEU A 79 12.07 19.03 9.48
C LEU A 79 11.90 18.87 7.96
N LEU A 80 11.89 19.97 7.21
CA LEU A 80 11.83 19.94 5.74
C LEU A 80 13.08 19.29 5.13
N ILE A 81 14.28 19.54 5.67
CA ILE A 81 15.51 18.87 5.22
C ILE A 81 15.39 17.36 5.46
N VAL A 82 14.91 16.96 6.64
CA VAL A 82 14.71 15.55 6.99
C VAL A 82 13.66 14.90 6.09
N LEU A 83 12.56 15.59 5.79
CA LEU A 83 11.53 15.12 4.85
C LEU A 83 12.08 14.98 3.43
N MET A 84 12.89 15.93 2.97
CA MET A 84 13.53 15.86 1.65
C MET A 84 14.44 14.62 1.56
N TRP A 85 15.21 14.34 2.61
CA TRP A 85 16.04 13.14 2.67
C TRP A 85 15.20 11.85 2.68
N GLN A 86 14.12 11.81 3.45
CA GLN A 86 13.20 10.65 3.44
C GLN A 86 12.60 10.41 2.04
N MET A 87 12.16 11.47 1.37
CA MET A 87 11.65 11.39 0.00
C MET A 87 12.71 10.83 -0.95
N GLN A 88 13.97 11.25 -0.84
CA GLN A 88 15.06 10.67 -1.64
C GLN A 88 15.24 9.18 -1.38
N SER A 89 15.23 8.75 -0.12
CA SER A 89 15.34 7.33 0.23
C SER A 89 14.20 6.51 -0.36
N LEU A 90 12.98 7.05 -0.32
CA LEU A 90 11.80 6.37 -0.86
C LEU A 90 11.86 6.26 -2.40
N VAL A 91 12.34 7.31 -3.07
CA VAL A 91 12.56 7.30 -4.52
C VAL A 91 13.61 6.26 -4.90
N VAL A 92 14.71 6.15 -4.13
CA VAL A 92 15.75 5.14 -4.36
C VAL A 92 15.17 3.73 -4.19
N LEU A 93 14.46 3.45 -3.10
CA LEU A 93 13.83 2.15 -2.87
C LEU A 93 12.84 1.78 -3.98
N LEU A 94 11.98 2.72 -4.39
CA LEU A 94 11.04 2.50 -5.49
C LEU A 94 11.76 2.13 -6.79
N ARG A 95 12.87 2.80 -7.09
CA ARG A 95 13.64 2.57 -8.33
C ARG A 95 14.43 1.27 -8.28
N ASP A 96 15.00 0.93 -7.13
CA ASP A 96 15.91 -0.20 -7.00
C ASP A 96 15.19 -1.51 -6.70
N GLU A 97 14.02 -1.47 -6.07
CA GLU A 97 13.26 -2.67 -5.68
C GLU A 97 11.95 -2.80 -6.45
N ILE A 98 11.14 -1.73 -6.50
CA ILE A 98 9.77 -1.83 -7.05
C ILE A 98 9.77 -1.82 -8.58
N LYS A 99 10.61 -1.00 -9.23
CA LYS A 99 10.69 -0.97 -10.70
C LYS A 99 11.08 -2.35 -11.28
N PRO A 100 12.12 -3.06 -10.79
CA PRO A 100 12.42 -4.41 -11.25
C PRO A 100 11.28 -5.41 -11.02
N MET A 101 10.52 -5.30 -9.92
CA MET A 101 9.36 -6.17 -9.68
C MET A 101 8.27 -5.96 -10.74
N LEU A 102 8.03 -4.72 -11.17
CA LEU A 102 7.07 -4.41 -12.22
C LEU A 102 7.52 -4.99 -13.57
N GLU A 103 8.82 -4.96 -13.84
CA GLU A 103 9.41 -5.51 -15.06
C GLU A 103 9.30 -7.05 -15.06
N ALA A 104 9.65 -7.72 -13.96
CA ALA A 104 9.47 -9.16 -13.79
C ALA A 104 7.98 -9.59 -13.88
N ALA A 105 7.05 -8.76 -13.40
CA ALA A 105 5.62 -9.00 -13.56
C ALA A 105 5.19 -8.92 -15.03
N ASN A 106 5.70 -7.96 -15.79
CA ASN A 106 5.45 -7.87 -17.23
C ASN A 106 6.00 -9.09 -17.98
N ASP A 107 7.21 -9.53 -17.65
CA ASP A 107 7.80 -10.75 -18.23
C ASP A 107 6.97 -11.99 -17.89
N THR A 108 6.52 -12.10 -16.64
CA THR A 108 5.63 -13.19 -16.19
C THR A 108 4.33 -13.19 -16.99
N LEU A 109 3.71 -12.03 -17.21
CA LEU A 109 2.51 -11.92 -18.03
C LEU A 109 2.77 -12.32 -19.48
N ALA A 110 3.92 -11.96 -20.05
CA ALA A 110 4.32 -12.38 -21.39
C ALA A 110 4.50 -13.91 -21.47
N THR A 111 5.19 -14.52 -20.50
CA THR A 111 5.38 -15.96 -20.42
C THR A 111 4.07 -16.71 -20.22
N VAL A 112 3.17 -16.22 -19.35
CA VAL A 112 1.85 -16.84 -19.10
C VAL A 112 0.99 -16.77 -20.36
N ARG A 113 0.97 -15.63 -21.06
CA ARG A 113 0.29 -15.50 -22.36
C ARG A 113 0.87 -16.48 -23.39
N GLY A 114 2.20 -16.56 -23.49
CA GLY A 114 2.88 -17.49 -24.39
C GLY A 114 2.57 -18.95 -24.07
N THR A 115 2.56 -19.32 -22.79
CA THR A 115 2.20 -20.67 -22.32
C THR A 115 0.75 -20.99 -22.66
N THR A 116 -0.17 -20.04 -22.42
CA THR A 116 -1.59 -20.21 -22.73
C THR A 116 -1.81 -20.37 -24.23
N GLN A 117 -1.13 -19.58 -25.06
CA GLN A 117 -1.18 -19.71 -26.52
C GLN A 117 -0.59 -21.04 -26.99
N PHE A 118 0.54 -21.47 -26.44
CA PHE A 118 1.18 -22.73 -26.79
C PHE A 118 0.29 -23.92 -26.45
N VAL A 119 -0.23 -23.98 -25.22
CA VAL A 119 -1.14 -25.04 -24.77
C VAL A 119 -2.43 -25.00 -25.57
N GLY A 120 -2.97 -23.80 -25.83
CA GLY A 120 -4.16 -23.60 -26.64
C GLY A 120 -4.02 -24.15 -28.06
N HIS A 121 -2.94 -23.82 -28.75
CA HIS A 121 -2.72 -24.21 -30.15
C HIS A 121 -2.28 -25.66 -30.30
N ASN A 122 -1.36 -26.12 -29.45
CA ASN A 122 -0.68 -27.41 -29.63
C ASN A 122 -1.35 -28.57 -28.88
N VAL A 123 -2.17 -28.30 -27.86
CA VAL A 123 -2.80 -29.35 -27.04
C VAL A 123 -4.32 -29.24 -27.08
N VAL A 124 -4.88 -28.08 -26.74
CA VAL A 124 -6.33 -27.91 -26.58
C VAL A 124 -7.06 -27.94 -27.93
N SER A 125 -6.58 -27.18 -28.93
CA SER A 125 -7.18 -27.15 -30.27
C SER A 125 -7.28 -28.54 -30.92
N PRO A 126 -6.21 -29.36 -30.92
CA PRO A 126 -6.29 -30.74 -31.42
C PRO A 126 -7.34 -31.58 -30.69
N VAL A 127 -7.35 -31.54 -29.35
CA VAL A 127 -8.28 -32.36 -28.54
C VAL A 127 -9.74 -32.01 -28.83
N ILE A 128 -10.06 -30.72 -28.95
CA ILE A 128 -11.42 -30.26 -29.30
C ILE A 128 -11.82 -30.73 -30.69
N LYS A 129 -10.92 -30.66 -31.69
CA LYS A 129 -11.21 -31.15 -33.04
C LYS A 129 -11.49 -32.65 -33.04
N TRP A 130 -10.69 -33.44 -32.33
CA TRP A 130 -10.87 -34.90 -32.20
C TRP A 130 -12.20 -35.26 -31.53
N SER A 131 -12.52 -34.64 -30.39
CA SER A 131 -13.79 -34.88 -29.70
C SER A 131 -15.00 -34.44 -30.54
N GLY A 132 -14.86 -33.36 -31.30
CA GLY A 132 -15.85 -32.88 -32.26
C GLY A 132 -16.15 -33.90 -33.37
N TYR A 133 -15.11 -34.49 -33.97
CA TYR A 133 -15.29 -35.55 -34.97
C TYR A 133 -15.99 -36.78 -34.41
N LEU A 134 -15.57 -37.26 -33.22
CA LEU A 134 -16.21 -38.39 -32.55
C LEU A 134 -17.69 -38.10 -32.24
N SER A 135 -18.00 -36.88 -31.79
CA SER A 135 -19.37 -36.46 -31.48
C SER A 135 -20.25 -36.38 -32.72
N GLY A 136 -19.72 -35.81 -33.81
CA GLY A 136 -20.40 -35.78 -35.11
C GLY A 136 -20.69 -37.19 -35.64
N LEU A 137 -19.70 -38.08 -35.57
CA LEU A 137 -19.84 -39.47 -35.99
C LEU A 137 -20.90 -40.21 -35.16
N ARG A 138 -20.88 -40.05 -33.83
CA ARG A 138 -21.88 -40.64 -32.94
C ARG A 138 -23.30 -40.15 -33.24
N ARG A 139 -23.46 -38.89 -33.67
CA ARG A 139 -24.76 -38.34 -34.04
C ARG A 139 -25.28 -38.92 -35.34
N ILE A 140 -24.42 -39.04 -36.36
CA ILE A 140 -24.77 -39.69 -37.64
C ILE A 140 -25.21 -41.14 -37.41
N VAL A 141 -24.45 -41.92 -36.63
CA VAL A 141 -24.82 -43.31 -36.31
C VAL A 141 -26.15 -43.39 -35.59
N ARG A 142 -26.44 -42.45 -34.68
CA ARG A 142 -27.71 -42.41 -33.94
C ARG A 142 -28.89 -42.02 -34.82
N GLU A 143 -28.74 -41.04 -35.71
CA GLU A 143 -29.81 -40.65 -36.64
C GLU A 143 -30.08 -41.77 -37.65
N ILE A 144 -29.05 -42.45 -38.18
CA ILE A 144 -29.24 -43.61 -39.07
C ILE A 144 -29.85 -44.81 -38.33
N GLY A 145 -29.40 -45.09 -37.10
CA GLY A 145 -29.95 -46.18 -36.29
C GLY A 145 -31.38 -45.94 -35.82
N GLY A 146 -31.71 -44.69 -35.47
CA GLY A 146 -33.05 -44.29 -34.99
C GLY A 146 -34.10 -44.20 -36.09
N LEU A 147 -33.71 -44.10 -37.37
CA LEU A 147 -34.63 -44.26 -38.50
C LEU A 147 -35.20 -45.69 -38.62
N ARG A 148 -34.66 -46.66 -37.88
CA ARG A 148 -35.09 -48.07 -37.89
C ARG A 148 -36.12 -48.41 -36.81
N GLU A 149 -36.49 -47.46 -35.94
CA GLU A 149 -37.33 -47.71 -34.74
C GLU A 149 -38.68 -46.96 -34.77
N ASN A 150 -39.19 -46.62 -35.97
CA ASN A 150 -40.54 -46.05 -36.14
C ASN A 150 -41.42 -46.89 -37.09
N MET A 151 -41.40 -48.22 -36.94
CA MET A 151 -42.41 -49.13 -37.51
C MET A 151 -42.70 -50.27 -36.54
N GLU A 152 -43.54 -50.00 -35.56
CA GLU A 152 -44.42 -51.04 -34.99
C GLU A 152 -45.87 -50.58 -35.19
N PRO A 153 -46.52 -51.01 -36.28
CA PRO A 153 -47.97 -51.10 -36.31
C PRO A 153 -48.39 -52.38 -35.59
N GLU A 154 -49.15 -52.17 -34.51
CA GLU A 154 -50.36 -52.91 -34.15
C GLU A 154 -50.69 -54.11 -35.06
N SER A 155 -50.60 -55.32 -34.51
CA SER A 155 -51.35 -56.48 -35.03
C SER A 155 -51.50 -57.55 -33.96
N ASP A 156 -52.71 -57.56 -33.38
CA ASP A 156 -53.56 -58.72 -33.17
C ASP A 156 -52.93 -60.03 -32.67
N GLU A 157 -53.02 -60.23 -31.35
CA GLU A 157 -53.12 -61.57 -30.76
C GLU A 157 -54.47 -62.20 -31.12
N ILE A 158 -54.51 -62.92 -32.25
CA ILE A 158 -55.48 -63.99 -32.50
C ILE A 158 -54.79 -65.30 -32.11
N PHE A 159 -55.42 -65.99 -31.14
CA PHE A 159 -55.60 -67.44 -30.96
C PHE A 159 -54.58 -68.37 -31.66
N GLU A 160 -54.08 -69.44 -31.07
CA GLU A 160 -54.78 -70.46 -30.28
C GLU A 160 -53.73 -71.54 -29.97
N GLU A 161 -54.03 -72.34 -28.94
CA GLU A 161 -53.84 -73.79 -28.94
C GLU A 161 -52.42 -74.38 -28.98
N VAL A 162 -52.07 -75.13 -27.94
CA VAL A 162 -52.01 -76.60 -28.00
C VAL A 162 -51.45 -77.11 -26.66
N ASP A 163 -52.27 -77.96 -26.03
CA ASP A 163 -51.91 -79.16 -25.27
C ASP A 163 -50.93 -79.04 -24.09
N ASN A 164 -51.46 -79.29 -22.89
CA ASN A 164 -50.70 -80.07 -21.92
C ASN A 164 -51.65 -80.94 -21.09
N GLY A 165 -51.83 -82.18 -21.51
CA GLY A 165 -52.35 -83.24 -20.67
C GLY A 165 -51.44 -83.54 -19.47
N GLN A 166 -52.02 -84.13 -18.43
CA GLN A 166 -51.50 -85.24 -17.60
C GLN A 166 -52.02 -85.10 -16.15
N ARG A 167 -53.02 -85.96 -15.86
CA ARG A 167 -53.36 -86.58 -14.58
C ARG A 167 -53.72 -85.71 -13.38
#